data_AF-A0A8T5YN52-F1
#
_entry.id   AF-A0A8T5YN52-F1
#
_cell.length_a   1.000
_cell.length_b   1.000
_cell.length_c   1.000
_cell.angle_alpha   90.00
_cell.angle_beta   90.00
_cell.angle_gamma   90.00
#
_symmetry.space_group_name_H-M   'P 1'
#
loop_
_entity.id
_entity.type
_entity.pdbx_description
1 polymer ?
#
loop_
_entity_poly.entity_id
_entity_poly.type
_entity_poly.pdbx_seq_one_letter_code
_entity_poly.pdbx_strand_id
1 'polypeptide(L)'
;MFTTRPVNGILATQDLNGINERGSSADIYINPCIEHVSGAGIAGLALINSVFINGTSEGNSIGIQFGHENEEWAALSNTVIGMDLEVNSDTDILVNKYSHMNEFIGLKAGYSSSPIKVNGYRNKFIGGSSAGFILTNLSRYNNISDVTLLANGDTISDSGTKNKWTGVWNLFTGEPINSTNPYPSRKQITAIAGDVIKLDPMMASQFSILMTGSPITIGTISLPRVDGIEFNITIFNQTGSDSPEINFEGSLRYSGWTNPKAGTHRSMRFVYDAAFDYYTALTVGQYDITS
;
A
#
# COMPACT_ATOMS: atom_id res chain seq x y z
N MET A 1 -21.51 41.37 9.43
CA MET A 1 -21.23 40.30 8.44
C MET A 1 -19.73 40.33 8.21
N PHE A 2 -18.99 39.27 8.57
CA PHE A 2 -17.56 39.20 8.27
C PHE A 2 -17.39 39.10 6.75
N THR A 3 -16.61 40.00 6.16
CA THR A 3 -16.44 40.11 4.69
C THR A 3 -15.31 39.23 4.14
N THR A 4 -14.53 38.61 5.03
CA THR A 4 -13.41 37.74 4.68
C THR A 4 -13.59 36.39 5.34
N ARG A 5 -13.69 35.33 4.53
CA ARG A 5 -13.58 33.96 5.01
C ARG A 5 -12.11 33.65 5.30
N PRO A 6 -11.78 32.99 6.42
CA PRO A 6 -10.41 32.54 6.66
C PRO A 6 -10.00 31.54 5.56
N VAL A 7 -8.71 31.54 5.22
CA VAL A 7 -8.18 30.58 4.24
C VAL A 7 -8.13 29.18 4.83
N ASN A 8 -7.60 29.05 6.05
CA ASN A 8 -7.53 27.78 6.78
C ASN A 8 -8.24 27.94 8.13
N GLY A 9 -8.81 26.86 8.68
CA GLY A 9 -9.40 26.90 10.02
C GLY A 9 -8.36 26.70 11.11
N ILE A 10 -7.72 25.53 11.14
CA ILE A 10 -6.56 25.24 11.99
C ILE A 10 -5.31 25.30 11.11
N LEU A 11 -4.33 26.13 11.49
CA LEU A 11 -3.07 26.26 10.77
C LEU A 11 -1.90 26.06 11.73
N ALA A 12 -1.08 25.04 11.46
CA ALA A 12 0.18 24.78 12.13
C ALA A 12 1.34 24.88 11.13
N THR A 13 2.18 25.90 11.28
CA THR A 13 3.35 26.17 10.44
C THR A 13 4.64 26.08 11.26
N GLN A 14 5.79 26.08 10.58
CA GLN A 14 7.04 26.38 11.26
C GLN A 14 7.00 27.81 11.83
N ASP A 15 7.82 28.07 12.84
CA ASP A 15 8.04 29.44 13.30
C ASP A 15 8.75 30.23 12.19
N LEU A 16 8.10 31.30 11.73
CA LEU A 16 8.61 32.19 10.69
C LEU A 16 9.90 32.92 11.12
N ASN A 17 10.20 32.97 12.42
CA ASN A 17 11.43 33.55 12.94
C ASN A 17 12.61 32.56 13.01
N GLY A 18 12.42 31.31 12.58
CA GLY A 18 13.48 30.29 12.49
C GLY A 18 13.95 29.74 13.84
N ILE A 19 13.24 30.01 14.94
CA ILE A 19 13.60 29.51 16.28
C ILE A 19 13.11 28.08 16.47
N ASN A 20 12.00 27.72 15.82
CA ASN A 20 11.43 26.37 15.86
C ASN A 20 11.06 25.88 14.45
N GLU A 21 12.01 25.17 13.82
CA GLU A 21 11.85 24.50 12.54
C GLU A 21 10.91 23.27 12.60
N ARG A 22 10.47 22.86 13.79
CA ARG A 22 9.65 21.66 13.97
C ARG A 22 8.15 21.95 13.97
N GLY A 23 7.76 23.23 13.96
CA GLY A 23 6.36 23.66 14.06
C GLY A 23 5.72 23.26 15.39
N SER A 24 4.41 23.00 15.38
CA SER A 24 3.65 22.64 16.60
C SER A 24 3.75 21.15 16.89
N SER A 25 3.74 20.76 18.18
CA SER A 25 3.84 19.35 18.54
C SER A 25 3.16 18.97 19.85
N ALA A 26 2.75 17.70 19.95
CA ALA A 26 2.10 17.13 21.14
C ALA A 26 0.74 17.78 21.46
N ASP A 27 0.03 18.24 20.43
CA ASP A 27 -1.28 18.85 20.56
C ASP A 27 -2.40 17.81 20.51
N ILE A 28 -3.53 18.12 21.16
CA ILE A 28 -4.76 17.33 21.06
C ILE A 28 -5.92 18.26 20.70
N TYR A 29 -6.61 17.93 19.61
CA TYR A 29 -7.80 18.60 19.13
C TYR A 29 -8.98 17.64 19.23
N ILE A 30 -10.06 18.05 19.90
CA ILE A 30 -11.23 17.19 20.15
C ILE A 30 -12.48 17.86 19.60
N ASN A 31 -13.20 17.15 18.73
CA ASN A 31 -14.40 17.61 18.03
C ASN A 31 -14.25 19.01 17.38
N PRO A 32 -13.13 19.32 16.68
CA PRO A 32 -13.08 20.57 15.91
C PRO A 32 -14.15 20.52 14.81
N CYS A 33 -14.83 21.64 14.56
CA CYS A 33 -15.79 21.78 13.47
C CYS A 33 -15.29 22.90 12.58
N ILE A 34 -14.67 22.53 11.46
CA ILE A 34 -14.02 23.46 10.54
C ILE A 34 -14.61 23.30 9.14
N GLU A 35 -15.47 24.23 8.77
CA GLU A 35 -16.27 24.08 7.57
C GLU A 35 -16.24 25.37 6.73
N HIS A 36 -16.30 25.19 5.42
CA HIS A 36 -16.45 26.28 4.45
C HIS A 36 -15.35 27.35 4.47
N VAL A 37 -14.13 26.98 4.88
CA VAL A 37 -12.93 27.79 4.63
C VAL A 37 -12.50 27.66 3.18
N SER A 38 -11.80 28.67 2.65
CA SER A 38 -11.48 28.67 1.21
C SER A 38 -10.31 27.74 0.83
N GLY A 39 -9.52 27.29 1.80
CA GLY A 39 -8.37 26.42 1.65
C GLY A 39 -8.56 25.10 2.41
N ALA A 40 -7.61 24.76 3.28
CA ALA A 40 -7.67 23.54 4.07
C ALA A 40 -8.37 23.79 5.42
N GLY A 41 -9.33 22.94 5.79
CA GLY A 41 -9.92 23.04 7.12
C GLY A 41 -8.86 22.83 8.21
N ILE A 42 -8.07 21.77 8.07
CA ILE A 42 -6.91 21.51 8.93
C ILE A 42 -5.63 21.52 8.09
N ALA A 43 -4.82 22.57 8.25
CA ALA A 43 -3.51 22.73 7.61
C ALA A 43 -2.38 22.44 8.62
N GLY A 44 -2.04 21.17 8.78
CA GLY A 44 -0.87 20.72 9.55
C GLY A 44 0.39 20.75 8.70
N LEU A 45 0.87 21.93 8.32
CA LEU A 45 2.02 22.07 7.40
C LEU A 45 3.34 21.70 8.06
N ALA A 46 3.51 22.03 9.35
CA ALA A 46 4.58 21.53 10.20
C ALA A 46 3.99 21.14 11.57
N LEU A 47 3.38 19.97 11.62
CA LEU A 47 2.68 19.46 12.80
C LEU A 47 3.23 18.09 13.17
N ILE A 48 3.61 17.90 14.43
CA ILE A 48 4.30 16.69 14.86
C ILE A 48 3.59 16.06 16.06
N ASN A 49 3.47 14.73 16.06
CA ASN A 49 3.04 13.97 17.23
C ASN A 49 1.73 14.51 17.86
N SER A 50 0.78 14.92 17.02
CA SER A 50 -0.48 15.52 17.46
C SER A 50 -1.66 14.63 17.13
N VAL A 51 -2.76 14.78 17.87
CA VAL A 51 -3.94 13.93 17.76
C VAL A 51 -5.18 14.77 17.48
N PHE A 52 -5.94 14.40 16.45
CA PHE A 52 -7.27 14.90 16.17
C PHE A 52 -8.29 13.79 16.45
N ILE A 53 -9.29 14.09 17.27
CA ILE A 53 -10.32 13.13 17.66
C ILE A 53 -11.68 13.69 17.24
N ASN A 54 -12.30 13.02 16.27
CA ASN A 54 -13.62 13.28 15.74
C ASN A 54 -13.76 14.72 15.20
N GLY A 55 -14.99 15.20 15.00
CA GLY A 55 -15.27 16.52 14.46
C GLY A 55 -15.41 16.50 12.94
N THR A 56 -15.45 17.69 12.35
CA THR A 56 -15.69 17.88 10.92
C THR A 56 -14.61 18.76 10.29
N SER A 57 -14.21 18.40 9.08
CA SER A 57 -13.44 19.25 8.18
C SER A 57 -14.02 19.14 6.76
N GLU A 58 -15.19 19.75 6.57
CA GLU A 58 -16.03 19.56 5.38
C GLU A 58 -16.31 20.85 4.60
N GLY A 59 -16.64 20.69 3.32
CA GLY A 59 -17.04 21.80 2.45
C GLY A 59 -15.92 22.82 2.23
N ASN A 60 -14.67 22.39 2.42
CA ASN A 60 -13.45 23.16 2.20
C ASN A 60 -12.87 22.84 0.82
N SER A 61 -11.72 23.44 0.45
CA SER A 61 -10.96 22.94 -0.70
C SER A 61 -10.30 21.61 -0.34
N ILE A 62 -9.67 21.54 0.83
CA ILE A 62 -9.04 20.33 1.37
C ILE A 62 -9.56 20.09 2.78
N GLY A 63 -9.93 18.86 3.12
CA GLY A 63 -10.31 18.52 4.50
C GLY A 63 -9.10 18.62 5.43
N ILE A 64 -8.08 17.79 5.20
CA ILE A 64 -6.82 17.78 5.95
C ILE A 64 -5.63 17.88 5.00
N GLN A 65 -4.78 18.88 5.20
CA GLN A 65 -3.51 19.04 4.51
C GLN A 65 -2.35 18.84 5.48
N PHE A 66 -1.53 17.83 5.22
CA PHE A 66 -0.34 17.52 5.99
C PHE A 66 0.94 17.76 5.19
N GLY A 67 1.79 18.66 5.67
CA GLY A 67 3.01 19.11 5.00
C GLY A 67 2.76 20.21 3.97
N HIS A 68 3.83 20.90 3.59
CA HIS A 68 3.79 21.92 2.54
C HIS A 68 4.03 21.31 1.15
N GLU A 69 3.49 21.93 0.10
CA GLU A 69 3.65 21.46 -1.28
C GLU A 69 5.08 21.65 -1.78
N ASN A 70 5.66 22.83 -1.48
CA ASN A 70 6.90 23.31 -2.10
C ASN A 70 8.08 23.43 -1.12
N GLU A 71 7.82 23.28 0.17
CA GLU A 71 8.83 23.45 1.22
C GLU A 71 9.04 22.13 1.95
N GLU A 72 10.21 21.96 2.58
CA GLU A 72 10.55 20.75 3.33
C GLU A 72 9.88 20.68 4.70
N TRP A 73 8.64 21.19 4.79
CA TRP A 73 7.82 21.13 5.99
C TRP A 73 7.02 19.83 5.98
N ALA A 74 7.03 19.14 7.11
CA ALA A 74 6.45 17.82 7.22
C ALA A 74 5.48 17.74 8.40
N ALA A 75 4.36 17.06 8.17
CA ALA A 75 3.54 16.54 9.24
C ALA A 75 4.03 15.13 9.60
N LEU A 76 4.40 14.93 10.86
CA LEU A 76 5.09 13.72 11.31
C LEU A 76 4.37 13.05 12.47
N SER A 77 4.10 11.75 12.35
CA SER A 77 3.60 10.94 13.48
C SER A 77 2.29 11.46 14.10
N ASN A 78 1.42 12.10 13.30
CA ASN A 78 0.12 12.56 13.78
C ASN A 78 -0.92 11.45 13.69
N THR A 79 -1.96 11.52 14.52
CA THR A 79 -3.09 10.59 14.49
C THR A 79 -4.40 11.35 14.31
N VAL A 80 -5.22 10.94 13.34
CA VAL A 80 -6.56 11.47 13.10
C VAL A 80 -7.56 10.34 13.26
N ILE A 81 -8.55 10.50 14.13
CA ILE A 81 -9.49 9.44 14.50
C ILE A 81 -10.92 9.91 14.24
N GLY A 82 -11.67 9.19 13.41
CA GLY A 82 -13.13 9.31 13.32
C GLY A 82 -13.66 10.65 12.79
N MET A 83 -12.83 11.43 12.10
CA MET A 83 -13.22 12.73 11.58
C MET A 83 -14.12 12.58 10.34
N ASP A 84 -15.08 13.50 10.25
CA ASP A 84 -15.96 13.67 9.09
C ASP A 84 -15.34 14.61 8.06
N LEU A 85 -15.21 14.13 6.82
CA LEU A 85 -14.45 14.74 5.74
C LEU A 85 -15.26 14.57 4.45
N GLU A 86 -16.28 15.38 4.27
CA GLU A 86 -17.17 15.27 3.12
C GLU A 86 -17.18 16.57 2.31
N VAL A 87 -17.62 16.47 1.06
CA VAL A 87 -17.84 17.59 0.14
C VAL A 87 -16.65 18.56 -0.02
N ASN A 88 -15.41 18.07 0.18
CA ASN A 88 -14.20 18.85 -0.06
C ASN A 88 -13.88 18.87 -1.56
N SER A 89 -13.68 20.06 -2.12
CA SER A 89 -13.64 20.22 -3.59
C SER A 89 -12.45 19.54 -4.25
N ASP A 90 -11.28 19.52 -3.60
CA ASP A 90 -10.04 19.01 -4.20
C ASP A 90 -9.65 17.63 -3.71
N THR A 91 -9.76 17.38 -2.40
CA THR A 91 -9.56 16.08 -1.74
C THR A 91 -9.89 16.17 -0.26
N ASP A 92 -10.34 15.07 0.34
CA ASP A 92 -10.55 15.01 1.79
C ASP A 92 -9.23 15.05 2.56
N ILE A 93 -8.19 14.41 2.01
CA ILE A 93 -6.87 14.38 2.65
C ILE A 93 -5.79 14.53 1.59
N LEU A 94 -4.90 15.49 1.81
CA LEU A 94 -3.65 15.67 1.08
C LEU A 94 -2.47 15.44 2.02
N VAL A 95 -1.70 14.37 1.76
CA VAL A 95 -0.42 14.14 2.43
C VAL A 95 0.72 14.51 1.48
N ASN A 96 1.41 15.62 1.75
CA ASN A 96 2.51 16.10 0.91
C ASN A 96 3.80 15.27 1.08
N LYS A 97 4.72 15.43 0.12
CA LYS A 97 5.90 14.58 -0.12
C LYS A 97 6.76 14.30 1.13
N TYR A 98 6.95 15.31 1.99
CA TYR A 98 7.81 15.20 3.17
C TYR A 98 7.10 14.65 4.40
N SER A 99 5.76 14.64 4.41
CA SER A 99 4.95 14.14 5.51
C SER A 99 4.95 12.62 5.56
N HIS A 100 5.09 12.08 6.77
CA HIS A 100 5.20 10.64 6.96
C HIS A 100 4.79 10.17 8.34
N MET A 101 4.54 8.86 8.47
CA MET A 101 4.17 8.21 9.73
C MET A 101 2.84 8.71 10.33
N ASN A 102 1.99 9.36 9.54
CA ASN A 102 0.67 9.77 10.02
C ASN A 102 -0.31 8.60 9.97
N GLU A 103 -1.21 8.54 10.94
CA GLU A 103 -2.24 7.51 11.06
C GLU A 103 -3.63 8.14 10.96
N PHE A 104 -4.45 7.59 10.09
CA PHE A 104 -5.81 8.02 9.81
C PHE A 104 -6.74 6.84 10.09
N ILE A 105 -7.60 6.97 11.09
CA ILE A 105 -8.32 5.83 11.68
C ILE A 105 -9.82 6.11 11.63
N GLY A 106 -10.58 5.24 10.97
CA GLY A 106 -12.04 5.26 10.98
C GLY A 106 -12.67 6.51 10.40
N LEU A 107 -12.01 7.15 9.43
CA LEU A 107 -12.48 8.39 8.82
C LEU A 107 -13.79 8.20 8.04
N LYS A 108 -14.60 9.26 7.99
CA LYS A 108 -15.75 9.37 7.08
C LYS A 108 -15.35 10.30 5.95
N ALA A 109 -14.74 9.72 4.92
CA ALA A 109 -14.34 10.44 3.72
C ALA A 109 -15.09 9.91 2.50
N GLY A 110 -15.06 10.69 1.41
CA GLY A 110 -15.46 10.26 0.08
C GLY A 110 -16.88 10.61 -0.36
N TYR A 111 -17.72 11.16 0.52
CA TYR A 111 -19.04 11.60 0.08
C TYR A 111 -18.93 12.89 -0.74
N SER A 112 -19.16 12.78 -2.04
CA SER A 112 -19.05 13.89 -3.01
C SER A 112 -17.69 14.60 -2.97
N SER A 113 -16.63 13.86 -2.65
CA SER A 113 -15.25 14.34 -2.58
C SER A 113 -14.37 13.61 -3.59
N SER A 114 -13.26 14.24 -3.97
CA SER A 114 -12.20 13.57 -4.74
C SER A 114 -11.43 12.56 -3.87
N PRO A 115 -10.79 11.53 -4.48
CA PRO A 115 -9.97 10.55 -3.77
C PRO A 115 -8.90 11.19 -2.86
N ILE A 116 -8.51 10.50 -1.80
CA ILE A 116 -7.42 10.90 -0.90
C ILE A 116 -6.10 10.92 -1.69
N LYS A 117 -5.33 12.02 -1.60
CA LYS A 117 -4.07 12.20 -2.32
C LYS A 117 -2.88 11.99 -1.38
N VAL A 118 -2.02 11.04 -1.71
CA VAL A 118 -0.85 10.69 -0.90
C VAL A 118 0.42 10.80 -1.74
N ASN A 119 1.21 11.83 -1.46
CA ASN A 119 2.56 12.04 -1.97
C ASN A 119 3.63 11.61 -0.96
N GLY A 120 3.28 11.65 0.33
CA GLY A 120 4.15 11.26 1.43
C GLY A 120 4.38 9.75 1.56
N TYR A 121 5.07 9.35 2.63
CA TYR A 121 5.47 7.96 2.84
C TYR A 121 5.14 7.41 4.22
N ARG A 122 5.03 6.08 4.35
CA ARG A 122 4.77 5.39 5.65
C ARG A 122 3.52 5.88 6.39
N ASN A 123 2.51 6.40 5.70
CA ASN A 123 1.23 6.76 6.31
C ASN A 123 0.33 5.52 6.40
N LYS A 124 -0.60 5.52 7.35
CA LYS A 124 -1.58 4.45 7.52
C LYS A 124 -2.99 5.01 7.43
N PHE A 125 -3.84 4.31 6.70
CA PHE A 125 -5.28 4.55 6.63
C PHE A 125 -5.96 3.26 7.07
N ILE A 126 -6.75 3.32 8.14
CA ILE A 126 -7.25 2.13 8.84
C ILE A 126 -8.74 2.28 9.07
N GLY A 127 -9.55 1.44 8.42
CA GLY A 127 -11.01 1.50 8.54
C GLY A 127 -11.62 2.74 7.88
N GLY A 128 -12.95 2.87 8.02
CA GLY A 128 -13.68 4.04 7.53
C GLY A 128 -14.08 3.94 6.06
N SER A 129 -14.38 5.09 5.46
CA SER A 129 -14.79 5.22 4.06
C SER A 129 -13.97 6.27 3.31
N SER A 130 -13.89 6.14 1.98
CA SER A 130 -13.21 7.12 1.09
C SER A 130 -13.77 7.06 -0.35
N ALA A 131 -13.50 8.08 -1.16
CA ALA A 131 -13.70 8.07 -2.62
C ALA A 131 -12.56 7.35 -3.37
N GLY A 132 -11.65 6.71 -2.63
CA GLY A 132 -10.46 6.04 -3.16
C GLY A 132 -9.17 6.71 -2.75
N PHE A 133 -8.08 6.30 -3.40
CA PHE A 133 -6.74 6.81 -3.11
C PHE A 133 -5.97 7.05 -4.40
N ILE A 134 -5.22 8.16 -4.43
CA ILE A 134 -4.22 8.46 -5.45
C ILE A 134 -2.87 8.46 -4.75
N LEU A 135 -2.09 7.40 -4.99
CA LEU A 135 -0.73 7.21 -4.51
C LEU A 135 0.23 7.58 -5.65
N THR A 136 0.90 8.72 -5.53
CA THR A 136 1.73 9.24 -6.62
C THR A 136 3.09 8.55 -6.70
N ASN A 137 3.87 8.82 -7.74
CA ASN A 137 5.22 8.26 -7.93
C ASN A 137 6.22 8.62 -6.81
N LEU A 138 5.92 9.64 -6.00
CA LEU A 138 6.71 10.00 -4.82
C LEU A 138 6.35 9.16 -3.59
N SER A 139 5.14 8.61 -3.58
CA SER A 139 4.60 7.88 -2.44
C SER A 139 5.28 6.52 -2.28
N ARG A 140 5.51 6.13 -1.02
CA ARG A 140 6.09 4.83 -0.70
C ARG A 140 5.76 4.32 0.68
N TYR A 141 5.73 2.99 0.84
CA TYR A 141 5.51 2.33 2.13
C TYR A 141 4.21 2.71 2.83
N ASN A 142 3.22 3.28 2.12
CA ASN A 142 1.93 3.59 2.72
C ASN A 142 1.10 2.30 2.89
N ASN A 143 0.24 2.27 3.90
CA ASN A 143 -0.62 1.12 4.18
C ASN A 143 -2.08 1.56 4.27
N ILE A 144 -2.96 0.93 3.51
CA ILE A 144 -4.41 1.16 3.56
C ILE A 144 -5.06 -0.16 3.98
N SER A 145 -5.78 -0.19 5.09
CA SER A 145 -6.42 -1.41 5.58
C SER A 145 -7.88 -1.18 5.93
N ASP A 146 -8.74 -2.12 5.56
CA ASP A 146 -10.13 -2.21 6.01
C ASP A 146 -11.02 -1.00 5.62
N VAL A 147 -10.68 -0.31 4.53
CA VAL A 147 -11.41 0.88 4.03
C VAL A 147 -12.51 0.48 3.05
N THR A 148 -13.68 1.10 3.15
CA THR A 148 -14.78 0.96 2.18
C THR A 148 -14.80 2.11 1.18
N LEU A 149 -14.80 1.83 -0.11
CA LEU A 149 -14.99 2.84 -1.17
C LEU A 149 -16.47 3.01 -1.51
N LEU A 150 -16.93 4.25 -1.67
CA LEU A 150 -18.37 4.57 -1.59
C LEU A 150 -19.09 4.58 -2.94
N ALA A 151 -18.40 4.90 -4.04
CA ALA A 151 -19.03 5.11 -5.35
C ALA A 151 -18.55 4.13 -6.43
N ASN A 152 -19.35 4.05 -7.49
CA ASN A 152 -18.99 3.28 -8.68
C ASN A 152 -17.78 3.91 -9.37
N GLY A 153 -16.75 3.11 -9.64
CA GLY A 153 -15.50 3.59 -10.22
C GLY A 153 -14.47 4.09 -9.22
N ASP A 154 -14.83 4.24 -7.94
CA ASP A 154 -13.84 4.51 -6.89
C ASP A 154 -12.84 3.35 -6.82
N THR A 155 -11.57 3.72 -6.82
CA THR A 155 -10.45 2.78 -6.91
C THR A 155 -9.21 3.33 -6.19
N ILE A 156 -8.15 2.52 -6.18
CA ILE A 156 -6.81 2.94 -5.76
C ILE A 156 -5.95 3.05 -7.01
N SER A 157 -5.52 4.27 -7.33
CA SER A 157 -4.52 4.53 -8.36
C SER A 157 -3.14 4.58 -7.70
N ASP A 158 -2.27 3.62 -8.01
CA ASP A 158 -0.92 3.56 -7.45
C ASP A 158 0.15 3.63 -8.54
N SER A 159 0.89 4.74 -8.57
CA SER A 159 2.13 4.88 -9.33
C SER A 159 3.37 4.92 -8.42
N GLY A 160 3.20 4.71 -7.11
CA GLY A 160 4.25 4.74 -6.11
C GLY A 160 4.98 3.42 -5.94
N THR A 161 5.75 3.31 -4.85
CA THR A 161 6.57 2.11 -4.58
C THR A 161 6.33 1.53 -3.20
N LYS A 162 6.07 0.22 -3.12
CA LYS A 162 5.87 -0.51 -1.86
C LYS A 162 4.71 0.00 -1.01
N ASN A 163 3.76 0.70 -1.61
CA ASN A 163 2.46 0.93 -0.98
C ASN A 163 1.73 -0.40 -0.93
N LYS A 164 0.85 -0.60 0.06
CA LYS A 164 0.07 -1.83 0.16
C LYS A 164 -1.32 -1.53 0.66
N TRP A 165 -2.25 -2.40 0.28
CA TRP A 165 -3.58 -2.37 0.85
C TRP A 165 -4.20 -3.74 1.04
N THR A 166 -5.05 -3.87 2.06
CA THR A 166 -5.67 -5.13 2.47
C THR A 166 -7.08 -4.89 2.98
N GLY A 167 -8.03 -5.75 2.67
CA GLY A 167 -9.40 -5.59 3.16
C GLY A 167 -10.10 -4.33 2.63
N VAL A 168 -9.67 -3.80 1.48
CA VAL A 168 -10.34 -2.68 0.83
C VAL A 168 -11.49 -3.22 -0.01
N TRP A 169 -12.67 -2.62 0.10
CA TRP A 169 -13.89 -3.08 -0.55
C TRP A 169 -14.59 -1.94 -1.28
N ASN A 170 -15.03 -2.14 -2.51
CA ASN A 170 -15.92 -1.18 -3.16
C ASN A 170 -17.38 -1.54 -2.84
N LEU A 171 -18.08 -0.65 -2.12
CA LEU A 171 -19.45 -0.85 -1.68
C LEU A 171 -20.41 -1.02 -2.86
N PHE A 172 -20.18 -0.28 -3.94
CA PHE A 172 -21.07 -0.24 -5.09
C PHE A 172 -20.94 -1.50 -5.96
N THR A 173 -19.72 -1.96 -6.23
CA THR A 173 -19.50 -3.17 -7.03
C THR A 173 -19.63 -4.44 -6.22
N GLY A 174 -19.49 -4.37 -4.89
CA GLY A 174 -19.50 -5.55 -4.04
C GLY A 174 -18.27 -6.43 -4.24
N GLU A 175 -17.12 -5.83 -4.59
CA GLU A 175 -15.88 -6.56 -4.89
C GLU A 175 -14.71 -6.02 -4.06
N PRO A 176 -13.76 -6.87 -3.65
CA PRO A 176 -12.54 -6.43 -3.00
C PRO A 176 -11.60 -5.74 -3.98
N ILE A 177 -10.92 -4.68 -3.51
CA ILE A 177 -9.84 -4.02 -4.25
C ILE A 177 -8.53 -4.59 -3.75
N ASN A 178 -7.92 -5.43 -4.58
CA ASN A 178 -6.66 -6.09 -4.25
C ASN A 178 -5.45 -5.18 -4.48
N SER A 179 -4.44 -5.33 -3.63
CA SER A 179 -3.17 -4.61 -3.78
C SER A 179 -2.40 -5.06 -5.00
N THR A 180 -1.99 -4.09 -5.82
CA THR A 180 -1.04 -4.30 -6.92
C THR A 180 0.40 -4.38 -6.41
N ASN A 181 0.62 -4.24 -5.10
CA ASN A 181 1.95 -4.27 -4.45
C ASN A 181 1.91 -4.83 -3.00
N PRO A 182 1.52 -6.09 -2.75
CA PRO A 182 1.29 -6.70 -1.45
C PRO A 182 2.55 -7.30 -0.80
N TYR A 183 3.71 -6.65 -0.92
CA TYR A 183 4.93 -7.19 -0.33
C TYR A 183 4.95 -7.10 1.22
N PRO A 184 5.25 -8.18 1.99
CA PRO A 184 5.29 -9.60 1.63
C PRO A 184 4.00 -10.36 2.04
N SER A 185 3.31 -10.98 1.09
CA SER A 185 2.21 -11.94 1.34
C SER A 185 2.62 -13.37 0.90
N ARG A 186 1.94 -14.40 1.45
CA ARG A 186 2.13 -15.81 1.05
C ARG A 186 0.94 -16.27 0.20
N LYS A 187 1.22 -16.98 -0.90
CA LYS A 187 0.23 -17.69 -1.71
C LYS A 187 0.52 -19.19 -1.74
N GLN A 188 -0.47 -20.01 -1.43
CA GLN A 188 -0.39 -21.46 -1.59
C GLN A 188 -1.07 -21.87 -2.91
N ILE A 189 -0.47 -22.82 -3.64
CA ILE A 189 -0.95 -23.33 -4.92
C ILE A 189 -0.91 -24.85 -4.85
N THR A 190 -2.01 -25.52 -5.18
CA THR A 190 -2.02 -26.98 -5.38
C THR A 190 -1.88 -27.24 -6.87
N ALA A 191 -0.89 -28.04 -7.26
CA ALA A 191 -0.58 -28.33 -8.64
C ALA A 191 -0.84 -29.80 -8.98
N ILE A 192 -1.42 -30.05 -10.15
CA ILE A 192 -1.66 -31.36 -10.75
C ILE A 192 -0.82 -31.54 -12.02
N ALA A 193 -0.79 -32.77 -12.54
CA ALA A 193 -0.02 -33.07 -13.75
C ALA A 193 -0.53 -32.26 -14.95
N GLY A 194 0.39 -31.59 -15.65
CA GLY A 194 0.13 -30.72 -16.79
C GLY A 194 -0.04 -29.24 -16.47
N ASP A 195 -0.07 -28.85 -15.19
CA ASP A 195 -0.28 -27.46 -14.80
C ASP A 195 0.85 -26.53 -15.28
N VAL A 196 0.46 -25.32 -15.70
CA VAL A 196 1.35 -24.19 -15.98
C VAL A 196 1.08 -23.08 -14.97
N ILE A 197 1.97 -22.94 -14.00
CA ILE A 197 1.82 -22.01 -12.87
C ILE A 197 2.51 -20.69 -13.22
N LYS A 198 1.74 -19.61 -13.25
CA LYS A 198 2.25 -18.24 -13.43
C LYS A 198 2.30 -17.51 -12.09
N LEU A 199 3.50 -17.34 -11.56
CA LEU A 199 3.72 -16.61 -10.31
C LEU A 199 3.73 -15.11 -10.57
N ASP A 200 3.13 -14.36 -9.66
CA ASP A 200 3.10 -12.90 -9.71
C ASP A 200 3.78 -12.33 -8.45
N PRO A 201 5.07 -11.95 -8.54
CA PRO A 201 5.80 -11.36 -7.42
C PRO A 201 5.23 -10.02 -6.94
N MET A 202 4.38 -9.38 -7.75
CA MET A 202 3.58 -8.21 -7.37
C MET A 202 2.29 -8.60 -6.66
N MET A 203 2.03 -9.87 -6.37
CA MET A 203 0.87 -10.37 -5.61
C MET A 203 1.25 -11.17 -4.36
N ALA A 204 2.44 -11.76 -4.33
CA ALA A 204 3.01 -12.42 -3.17
C ALA A 204 4.54 -12.52 -3.29
N SER A 205 5.22 -12.50 -2.14
CA SER A 205 6.67 -12.69 -2.07
C SER A 205 7.06 -14.08 -1.58
N GLN A 206 6.08 -14.92 -1.25
CA GLN A 206 6.28 -16.33 -0.91
C GLN A 206 5.21 -17.19 -1.56
N PHE A 207 5.63 -18.17 -2.36
CA PHE A 207 4.77 -19.13 -3.01
C PHE A 207 5.05 -20.53 -2.47
N SER A 208 4.02 -21.22 -2.00
CA SER A 208 4.10 -22.61 -1.58
C SER A 208 3.32 -23.47 -2.55
N ILE A 209 4.01 -24.31 -3.32
CA ILE A 209 3.43 -25.19 -4.33
C ILE A 209 3.34 -26.59 -3.74
N LEU A 210 2.12 -27.07 -3.52
CA LEU A 210 1.81 -28.45 -3.16
C LEU A 210 1.61 -29.26 -4.45
N MET A 211 2.63 -29.99 -4.86
CA MET A 211 2.63 -30.74 -6.11
C MET A 211 2.06 -32.14 -5.88
N THR A 212 0.84 -32.38 -6.37
CA THR A 212 0.13 -33.67 -6.25
C THR A 212 0.19 -34.51 -7.53
N GLY A 213 0.57 -33.89 -8.66
CA GLY A 213 0.87 -34.59 -9.92
C GLY A 213 2.14 -34.03 -10.59
N SER A 214 2.68 -34.78 -11.55
CA SER A 214 3.87 -34.45 -12.35
C SER A 214 3.66 -34.93 -13.79
N PRO A 215 4.11 -34.20 -14.83
CA PRO A 215 4.95 -32.99 -14.79
C PRO A 215 4.19 -31.71 -14.41
N ILE A 216 4.90 -30.68 -13.93
CA ILE A 216 4.38 -29.31 -13.81
C ILE A 216 5.35 -28.30 -14.46
N THR A 217 4.85 -27.15 -14.87
CA THR A 217 5.65 -26.03 -15.37
C THR A 217 5.44 -24.78 -14.51
N ILE A 218 6.52 -24.10 -14.15
CA ILE A 218 6.52 -22.90 -13.30
C ILE A 218 7.17 -21.73 -14.04
N GLY A 219 6.48 -20.60 -14.09
CA GLY A 219 7.00 -19.36 -14.63
C GLY A 219 6.50 -18.15 -13.87
N THR A 220 6.71 -16.98 -14.44
CA THR A 220 6.21 -15.70 -13.90
C THR A 220 5.32 -15.01 -14.93
N ILE A 221 4.44 -14.12 -14.47
CA ILE A 221 3.73 -13.21 -15.38
C ILE A 221 4.72 -12.31 -16.14
N SER A 222 4.32 -11.80 -17.30
CA SER A 222 5.16 -10.95 -18.14
C SER A 222 5.27 -9.53 -17.60
N LEU A 223 4.18 -8.96 -17.07
CA LEU A 223 4.10 -7.59 -16.54
C LEU A 223 2.97 -7.49 -15.49
N PRO A 224 3.07 -6.58 -14.50
CA PRO A 224 4.18 -5.65 -14.25
C PRO A 224 5.37 -6.33 -13.54
N ARG A 225 6.60 -5.82 -13.79
CA ARG A 225 7.83 -6.25 -13.11
C ARG A 225 8.60 -5.04 -12.60
N VAL A 226 9.17 -5.14 -11.40
CA VAL A 226 9.94 -4.07 -10.75
C VAL A 226 11.36 -4.55 -10.55
N ASP A 227 12.35 -3.76 -10.97
CA ASP A 227 13.76 -4.09 -10.81
C ASP A 227 14.10 -4.37 -9.33
N GLY A 228 14.86 -5.44 -9.09
CA GLY A 228 15.21 -5.89 -7.75
C GLY A 228 14.06 -6.49 -6.93
N ILE A 229 12.86 -6.71 -7.50
CA ILE A 229 11.79 -7.39 -6.74
C ILE A 229 12.16 -8.84 -6.48
N GLU A 230 11.92 -9.27 -5.24
CA GLU A 230 12.28 -10.60 -4.79
C GLU A 230 11.06 -11.42 -4.37
N PHE A 231 11.15 -12.73 -4.59
CA PHE A 231 10.18 -13.69 -4.05
C PHE A 231 10.83 -15.04 -3.77
N ASN A 232 10.16 -15.83 -2.95
CA ASN A 232 10.54 -17.20 -2.63
C ASN A 232 9.53 -18.19 -3.19
N ILE A 233 10.01 -19.32 -3.69
CA ILE A 233 9.19 -20.49 -4.05
C ILE A 233 9.59 -21.62 -3.12
N THR A 234 8.61 -22.34 -2.57
CA THR A 234 8.78 -23.61 -1.89
C THR A 234 7.92 -24.64 -2.61
N ILE A 235 8.50 -25.74 -3.08
CA ILE A 235 7.79 -26.82 -3.77
C ILE A 235 7.83 -28.04 -2.89
N PHE A 236 6.66 -28.56 -2.54
CA PHE A 236 6.49 -29.80 -1.78
C PHE A 236 5.99 -30.91 -2.71
N ASN A 237 6.70 -32.02 -2.75
CA ASN A 237 6.36 -33.15 -3.62
C ASN A 237 5.48 -34.17 -2.89
N GLN A 238 4.18 -34.16 -3.23
CA GLN A 238 3.18 -35.12 -2.77
C GLN A 238 2.76 -36.12 -3.85
N THR A 239 3.51 -36.20 -4.96
CA THR A 239 3.17 -37.09 -6.08
C THR A 239 3.37 -38.57 -5.75
N GLY A 240 4.13 -38.89 -4.70
CA GLY A 240 4.56 -40.24 -4.36
C GLY A 240 5.76 -40.74 -5.17
N SER A 241 6.29 -39.95 -6.11
CA SER A 241 7.47 -40.27 -6.91
C SER A 241 8.72 -39.54 -6.39
N ASP A 242 9.85 -40.24 -6.29
CA ASP A 242 11.16 -39.64 -5.98
C ASP A 242 11.82 -38.94 -7.18
N SER A 243 11.20 -39.00 -8.36
CA SER A 243 11.70 -38.38 -9.58
C SER A 243 10.57 -37.63 -10.29
N PRO A 244 10.01 -36.58 -9.66
CA PRO A 244 9.03 -35.75 -10.34
C PRO A 244 9.71 -34.90 -11.42
N GLU A 245 8.93 -34.51 -12.42
CA GLU A 245 9.33 -33.57 -13.46
C GLU A 245 8.77 -32.18 -13.14
N ILE A 246 9.68 -31.22 -12.94
CA ILE A 246 9.36 -29.81 -12.69
C ILE A 246 10.12 -29.00 -13.73
N ASN A 247 9.36 -28.34 -14.60
CA ASN A 247 9.89 -27.48 -15.64
C ASN A 247 9.80 -26.03 -15.18
N PHE A 248 10.84 -25.24 -15.49
CA PHE A 248 10.85 -23.81 -15.24
C PHE A 248 10.93 -23.07 -16.57
N GLU A 249 10.07 -22.07 -16.74
CA GLU A 249 10.06 -21.25 -17.94
C GLU A 249 11.30 -20.34 -18.03
N GLY A 250 11.55 -19.80 -19.22
CA GLY A 250 12.70 -18.93 -19.47
C GLY A 250 12.74 -17.65 -18.65
N SER A 251 11.64 -17.25 -18.00
CA SER A 251 11.60 -16.11 -17.07
C SER A 251 12.30 -16.38 -15.74
N LEU A 252 12.63 -17.65 -15.43
CA LEU A 252 13.32 -18.06 -14.21
C LEU A 252 14.66 -18.71 -14.56
N ARG A 253 15.75 -18.09 -14.12
CA ARG A 253 17.12 -18.58 -14.27
C ARG A 253 17.65 -19.07 -12.93
N TYR A 254 18.15 -20.30 -12.90
CA TYR A 254 18.72 -20.91 -11.72
C TYR A 254 19.87 -21.83 -12.12
N SER A 255 20.71 -22.19 -11.16
CA SER A 255 21.75 -23.20 -11.31
C SER A 255 21.72 -24.15 -10.12
N GLY A 256 22.04 -25.42 -10.37
CA GLY A 256 22.19 -26.43 -9.33
C GLY A 256 20.89 -27.00 -8.75
N TRP A 257 19.70 -26.66 -9.23
CA TRP A 257 18.45 -27.23 -8.67
C TRP A 257 18.34 -28.74 -8.91
N THR A 258 17.92 -29.45 -7.87
CA THR A 258 17.48 -30.85 -7.96
C THR A 258 16.07 -30.96 -7.38
N ASN A 259 15.21 -31.75 -8.03
CA ASN A 259 13.80 -31.83 -7.65
C ASN A 259 13.62 -32.50 -6.27
N PRO A 260 12.62 -32.08 -5.46
CA PRO A 260 12.33 -32.69 -4.17
C PRO A 260 11.90 -34.15 -4.31
N LYS A 261 12.38 -35.02 -3.41
CA LYS A 261 11.94 -36.42 -3.27
C LYS A 261 10.49 -36.53 -2.78
N ALA A 262 9.90 -37.72 -2.85
CA ALA A 262 8.55 -37.93 -2.37
C ALA A 262 8.44 -37.58 -0.87
N GLY A 263 7.44 -36.78 -0.51
CA GLY A 263 7.21 -36.34 0.86
C GLY A 263 8.21 -35.30 1.38
N THR A 264 9.00 -34.66 0.51
CA THR A 264 9.94 -33.61 0.90
C THR A 264 9.67 -32.31 0.14
N HIS A 265 10.17 -31.19 0.67
CA HIS A 265 10.11 -29.90 -0.01
C HIS A 265 11.48 -29.25 -0.18
N ARG A 266 11.56 -28.36 -1.17
CA ARG A 266 12.73 -27.54 -1.48
C ARG A 266 12.32 -26.13 -1.84
N SER A 267 13.23 -25.17 -1.65
CA SER A 267 12.94 -23.76 -1.87
C SER A 267 14.00 -23.04 -2.70
N MET A 268 13.58 -21.99 -3.40
CA MET A 268 14.45 -21.06 -4.11
C MET A 268 14.03 -19.62 -3.82
N ARG A 269 14.99 -18.70 -3.75
CA ARG A 269 14.74 -17.25 -3.73
C ARG A 269 15.18 -16.66 -5.05
N PHE A 270 14.33 -15.83 -5.64
CA PHE A 270 14.57 -15.15 -6.90
C PHE A 270 14.60 -13.64 -6.71
N VAL A 271 15.37 -12.96 -7.55
CA VAL A 271 15.34 -11.50 -7.72
C VAL A 271 15.17 -11.17 -9.21
N TYR A 272 14.36 -10.17 -9.53
CA TYR A 272 14.25 -9.66 -10.89
C TYR A 272 15.42 -8.76 -11.25
N ASP A 273 15.99 -8.98 -12.43
CA ASP A 273 17.00 -8.10 -13.01
C ASP A 273 16.45 -7.48 -14.30
N ALA A 274 16.15 -6.18 -14.26
CA ALA A 274 15.59 -5.47 -15.41
C ALA A 274 16.58 -5.31 -16.57
N ALA A 275 17.89 -5.45 -16.34
CA ALA A 275 18.89 -5.37 -17.41
C ALA A 275 18.86 -6.60 -18.32
N PHE A 276 18.45 -7.76 -17.78
CA PHE A 276 18.40 -9.02 -18.53
C PHE A 276 16.99 -9.58 -18.76
N ASP A 277 15.96 -8.96 -18.17
CA ASP A 277 14.54 -9.33 -18.30
C ASP A 277 14.22 -10.77 -17.85
N TYR A 278 14.83 -11.19 -16.74
CA TYR A 278 14.49 -12.44 -16.06
C TYR A 278 14.73 -12.38 -14.56
N TYR A 279 14.20 -13.36 -13.85
CA TYR A 279 14.46 -13.59 -12.44
C TYR A 279 15.64 -14.53 -12.27
N THR A 280 16.62 -14.14 -11.45
CA THR A 280 17.78 -14.98 -11.11
C THR A 280 17.63 -15.56 -9.72
N ALA A 281 17.85 -16.86 -9.58
CA ALA A 281 17.89 -17.50 -8.27
C ALA A 281 19.11 -17.01 -7.47
N LEU A 282 18.85 -16.36 -6.33
CA LEU A 282 19.86 -15.95 -5.35
C LEU A 282 20.29 -17.11 -4.47
N THR A 283 19.34 -17.96 -4.09
CA THR A 283 19.57 -19.14 -3.26
C THR A 283 18.76 -20.32 -3.77
N VAL A 284 19.34 -21.51 -3.65
CA VAL A 284 18.74 -22.77 -4.07
C VAL A 284 18.93 -23.80 -2.95
N GLY A 285 17.83 -24.18 -2.29
CA GLY A 285 17.84 -25.20 -1.26
C GLY A 285 18.05 -26.59 -1.86
N GLN A 286 19.17 -27.23 -1.52
CA GLN A 286 19.55 -28.56 -2.01
C GLN A 286 19.22 -29.71 -1.06
N TYR A 287 18.82 -29.39 0.15
CA TYR A 287 18.52 -30.38 1.18
C TYR A 287 17.03 -30.70 1.14
N ASP A 288 16.71 -31.98 1.13
CA ASP A 288 15.34 -32.44 1.29
C ASP A 288 14.88 -32.13 2.73
N ILE A 289 13.84 -31.32 2.84
CA ILE A 289 13.22 -31.01 4.13
C ILE A 289 11.96 -31.87 4.24
N THR A 290 11.93 -32.76 5.23
CA THR A 290 10.77 -33.59 5.53
C THR A 290 9.64 -32.71 6.08
N SER A 291 8.39 -33.01 5.69
CA SER A 291 7.20 -32.38 6.26
C SER A 291 6.98 -32.74 7.73
#